data_AF-A0AAC9JKJ3-F1
#
_entry.id   AF-A0AAC9JKJ3-F1
#
_cell.length_a   1.000
_cell.length_b   1.000
_cell.length_c   1.000
_cell.angle_alpha   90.00
_cell.angle_beta   90.00
_cell.angle_gamma   90.00
#
_symmetry.space_group_name_H-M   'P 1'
#
loop_
_entity.id
_entity.type
_entity.pdbx_description
1 polymer ?
#
loop_
_entity_poly.entity_id
_entity_poly.type
_entity_poly.pdbx_seq_one_letter_code
_entity_poly.pdbx_strand_id
1 'polypeptide(L)'
;MTTEENMYWGLTVRTYCTLIHVSQLTSIIVPGLGLILPIIMWIAHKDQNEDIDKHGRVTANWLISLVIYTVICGILLLIIIGGFGLLILGILNLIFAIVAALKANNGELWHYPLSIKFFKV
;
A
#
# COMPACT_ATOMS: atom_id res chain seq x y z
N MET A 1 -5.53 -33.72 -11.90
CA MET A 1 -6.28 -32.87 -10.95
C MET A 1 -5.62 -31.52 -10.96
N THR A 2 -6.23 -30.53 -11.60
CA THR A 2 -5.85 -29.13 -11.38
C THR A 2 -6.26 -28.80 -9.96
N THR A 3 -5.30 -28.52 -9.08
CA THR A 3 -5.59 -27.91 -7.78
C THR A 3 -6.43 -26.67 -8.04
N GLU A 4 -7.65 -26.59 -7.50
CA GLU A 4 -8.42 -25.35 -7.57
C GLU A 4 -7.57 -24.26 -6.91
N GLU A 5 -7.19 -23.24 -7.69
CA GLU A 5 -6.45 -22.10 -7.17
C GLU A 5 -7.41 -21.34 -6.25
N ASN A 6 -7.08 -21.26 -4.97
CA ASN A 6 -7.87 -20.47 -4.02
C ASN A 6 -8.00 -19.03 -4.53
N MET A 7 -9.24 -18.59 -4.76
CA MET A 7 -9.56 -17.23 -5.20
C MET A 7 -9.93 -16.34 -4.02
N TYR A 8 -9.50 -15.08 -4.06
CA TYR A 8 -9.73 -14.08 -3.01
C TYR A 8 -10.64 -13.00 -3.58
N TRP A 9 -11.89 -12.93 -3.11
CA TRP A 9 -12.96 -12.15 -3.76
C TRP A 9 -13.12 -12.43 -5.27
N GLY A 10 -12.94 -13.69 -5.67
CA GLY A 10 -13.01 -14.07 -7.08
C GLY A 10 -11.81 -13.57 -7.91
N LEU A 11 -10.69 -13.25 -7.27
CA LEU A 11 -9.44 -12.85 -7.92
C LEU A 11 -8.32 -13.85 -7.62
N THR A 12 -7.38 -14.00 -8.55
CA THR A 12 -6.14 -14.74 -8.31
C THR A 12 -5.29 -14.03 -7.25
N VAL A 13 -4.38 -14.76 -6.60
CA VAL A 13 -3.49 -14.18 -5.57
C VAL A 13 -2.71 -12.98 -6.09
N ARG A 14 -2.19 -13.05 -7.33
CA ARG A 14 -1.40 -11.98 -7.96
C ARG A 14 -2.23 -10.72 -8.19
N THR A 15 -3.44 -10.88 -8.71
CA THR A 15 -4.37 -9.77 -8.93
C THR A 15 -4.78 -9.15 -7.60
N TYR A 16 -5.06 -9.97 -6.58
CA TYR A 16 -5.41 -9.50 -5.25
C TYR A 16 -4.28 -8.67 -4.61
N CYS A 17 -3.04 -9.18 -4.64
CA CYS A 17 -1.86 -8.45 -4.16
C CYS A 17 -1.59 -7.16 -4.95
N THR A 18 -1.80 -7.19 -6.26
CA THR A 18 -1.73 -5.98 -7.11
C THR A 18 -2.74 -4.94 -6.65
N LEU A 19 -3.99 -5.34 -6.38
CA LEU A 19 -5.03 -4.43 -5.91
C LEU A 19 -4.77 -3.90 -4.50
N ILE A 20 -4.12 -4.66 -3.60
CA ILE A 20 -3.66 -4.13 -2.31
C ILE A 20 -2.80 -2.87 -2.54
N HIS A 21 -1.87 -2.87 -3.49
CA HIS A 21 -1.04 -1.70 -3.77
C HIS A 21 -1.81 -0.59 -4.52
N VAL A 22 -2.57 -0.94 -5.58
CA VAL A 22 -3.31 0.05 -6.38
C VAL A 22 -4.41 0.75 -5.56
N SER A 23 -5.04 0.05 -4.62
CA SER A 23 -6.12 0.59 -3.79
C SER A 23 -5.69 1.81 -2.96
N GLN A 24 -4.39 1.99 -2.72
CA GLN A 24 -3.82 3.20 -2.09
C GLN A 24 -4.16 4.48 -2.86
N LEU A 25 -4.36 4.39 -4.18
CA LEU A 25 -4.66 5.54 -5.04
C LEU A 25 -6.14 5.96 -5.00
N THR A 26 -7.01 5.19 -4.34
CA THR A 26 -8.42 5.56 -4.20
C THR A 26 -8.62 6.85 -3.40
N SER A 27 -7.63 7.26 -2.60
CA SER A 27 -7.57 8.59 -1.95
C SER A 27 -7.62 9.77 -2.92
N ILE A 28 -7.30 9.57 -4.22
CA ILE A 28 -7.41 10.61 -5.26
C ILE A 28 -8.87 10.95 -5.53
N ILE A 29 -9.77 9.97 -5.43
CA ILE A 29 -11.20 10.13 -5.71
C ILE A 29 -11.97 10.41 -4.40
N VAL A 30 -11.71 9.60 -3.38
CA VAL A 30 -12.37 9.69 -2.08
C VAL A 30 -11.30 9.86 -1.00
N PRO A 31 -11.10 11.08 -0.47
CA PRO A 31 -10.07 11.35 0.52
C PRO A 31 -10.10 10.36 1.69
N GLY A 32 -8.94 9.77 2.00
CA GLY A 32 -8.78 8.80 3.09
C GLY A 32 -9.09 7.34 2.72
N LEU A 33 -9.84 7.08 1.64
CA LEU A 33 -10.19 5.70 1.25
C LEU A 33 -8.95 4.84 0.95
N GLY A 34 -7.91 5.43 0.37
CA GLY A 34 -6.65 4.75 0.07
C GLY A 34 -5.78 4.44 1.29
N LEU A 35 -6.15 4.90 2.49
CA LEU A 35 -5.54 4.43 3.74
C LEU A 35 -6.27 3.21 4.30
N ILE A 36 -7.57 3.12 4.03
CA ILE A 36 -8.48 2.14 4.64
C ILE A 36 -8.61 0.89 3.77
N LEU A 37 -8.93 1.06 2.49
CA LEU A 37 -9.19 -0.03 1.55
C LEU A 37 -8.05 -1.07 1.47
N PRO A 38 -6.76 -0.70 1.28
CA PRO A 38 -5.67 -1.67 1.27
C PRO A 38 -5.57 -2.50 2.56
N ILE A 39 -5.89 -1.89 3.71
CA ILE A 39 -5.85 -2.57 5.01
C ILE A 39 -7.02 -3.53 5.17
N ILE A 40 -8.22 -3.15 4.71
CA ILE A 40 -9.37 -4.06 4.64
C ILE A 40 -9.04 -5.27 3.77
N MET A 41 -8.48 -5.03 2.58
CA MET A 41 -8.07 -6.10 1.68
C MET A 41 -7.05 -7.04 2.34
N TRP A 42 -6.04 -6.48 3.01
CA TRP A 42 -5.06 -7.29 3.73
C TRP A 42 -5.71 -8.12 4.85
N ILE A 43 -6.43 -7.50 5.78
CA ILE A 43 -7.00 -8.19 6.95
C ILE A 43 -8.01 -9.28 6.54
N ALA A 44 -8.75 -9.08 5.46
CA ALA A 44 -9.75 -10.04 4.99
C ALA A 44 -9.16 -11.42 4.64
N HIS A 45 -7.91 -11.48 4.17
CA HIS A 45 -7.32 -12.72 3.67
C HIS A 45 -5.88 -12.99 4.15
N LYS A 46 -5.33 -12.19 5.06
CA LYS A 46 -3.95 -12.35 5.56
C LYS A 46 -3.68 -13.75 6.16
N ASP A 47 -4.67 -14.36 6.81
CA ASP A 47 -4.50 -15.66 7.47
C ASP A 47 -4.70 -16.85 6.50
N GLN A 48 -5.05 -16.56 5.24
CA GLN A 48 -5.34 -17.57 4.22
C GLN A 48 -4.19 -17.75 3.22
N ASN A 49 -3.37 -16.71 3.01
CA ASN A 49 -2.28 -16.76 2.04
C ASN A 49 -1.07 -15.91 2.47
N GLU A 50 0.12 -16.52 2.45
CA GLU A 50 1.36 -15.89 2.90
C GLU A 50 1.77 -14.69 2.02
N ASP A 51 1.53 -14.72 0.71
CA ASP A 51 1.86 -13.61 -0.18
C ASP A 51 0.95 -12.42 0.09
N ILE A 52 -0.36 -12.64 0.27
CA ILE A 52 -1.30 -11.57 0.67
C ILE A 52 -0.84 -10.93 1.97
N ASP A 53 -0.41 -11.74 2.93
CA ASP A 53 0.06 -11.25 4.23
C ASP A 53 1.36 -10.43 4.10
N LYS A 54 2.33 -10.90 3.29
CA LYS A 54 3.57 -10.16 3.02
C LYS A 54 3.31 -8.84 2.31
N HIS A 55 2.54 -8.85 1.22
CA HIS A 55 2.18 -7.64 0.49
C HIS A 55 1.41 -6.65 1.37
N GLY A 56 0.48 -7.16 2.18
CA GLY A 56 -0.28 -6.37 3.15
C GLY A 56 0.59 -5.74 4.24
N ARG A 57 1.53 -6.47 4.85
CA ARG A 57 2.49 -5.91 5.82
C ARG A 57 3.38 -4.83 5.23
N VAL A 58 3.90 -5.06 4.02
CA VAL A 58 4.72 -4.07 3.29
C VAL A 58 3.92 -2.80 3.01
N THR A 59 2.66 -2.96 2.62
CA THR A 59 1.71 -1.87 2.36
C THR A 59 1.39 -1.11 3.64
N ALA A 60 1.10 -1.82 4.74
CA ALA A 60 0.81 -1.21 6.04
C ALA A 60 2.00 -0.42 6.60
N ASN A 61 3.22 -0.96 6.49
CA ASN A 61 4.43 -0.23 6.86
C ASN A 61 4.54 1.11 6.10
N TRP A 62 4.26 1.09 4.79
CA TRP A 62 4.28 2.32 3.99
C TRP A 62 3.15 3.28 4.36
N LEU A 63 1.93 2.81 4.55
CA LEU A 63 0.80 3.68 4.91
C LEU A 63 1.00 4.35 6.27
N ILE A 64 1.51 3.63 7.27
CA ILE A 64 1.84 4.20 8.58
C ILE A 64 2.96 5.25 8.42
N SER A 65 4.00 4.94 7.64
CA SER A 65 5.08 5.89 7.35
C SER A 65 4.57 7.14 6.65
N LEU A 66 3.70 6.97 5.65
CA LEU A 66 3.08 8.05 4.89
C LEU A 66 2.28 8.97 5.82
N VAL A 67 1.45 8.41 6.71
CA VAL A 67 0.70 9.20 7.71
C VAL A 67 1.64 9.98 8.62
N ILE A 68 2.71 9.35 9.13
CA ILE A 68 3.71 10.04 9.96
C ILE A 68 4.34 11.21 9.19
N TYR A 69 4.78 10.97 7.95
CA TYR A 69 5.39 12.02 7.12
C TYR A 69 4.39 13.13 6.78
N THR A 70 3.13 12.79 6.49
CA THR A 70 2.07 13.77 6.26
C THR A 70 1.82 14.63 7.50
N VAL A 71 1.81 14.06 8.71
CA VAL A 71 1.67 14.83 9.96
C VAL A 71 2.86 15.77 10.15
N ILE A 72 4.09 15.29 9.95
CA ILE A 72 5.31 16.11 10.05
C ILE A 72 5.25 17.28 9.06
N CYS A 73 4.97 17.00 7.78
CA CYS A 73 4.84 18.04 6.77
C CYS A 73 3.67 19.00 7.07
N GLY A 74 2.58 18.50 7.65
CA GLY A 74 1.44 19.29 8.08
C GLY A 74 1.81 20.30 9.17
N ILE A 75 2.61 19.90 10.16
CA ILE A 75 3.16 20.82 11.18
C ILE A 75 4.08 21.86 10.54
N LEU A 76 4.91 21.44 9.58
CA LEU A 76 5.82 22.33 8.84
C LEU A 76 5.12 23.30 7.89
N LEU A 77 3.80 23.17 7.68
CA LEU A 77 3.04 24.17 6.91
C LEU A 77 3.05 25.55 7.58
N LEU A 78 3.21 25.60 8.91
CA LEU A 78 3.31 26.86 9.66
C LEU A 78 4.48 27.75 9.21
N ILE A 79 5.47 27.17 8.53
CA ILE A 79 6.64 27.86 7.96
C ILE A 79 6.73 27.73 6.44
N ILE A 80 5.61 27.47 5.74
CA ILE A 80 5.47 27.34 4.26
C ILE A 80 6.15 26.09 3.65
N ILE A 81 7.28 25.64 4.20
CA ILE A 81 8.07 24.49 3.70
C ILE A 81 7.25 23.19 3.64
N GLY A 82 6.27 23.02 4.54
CA GLY A 82 5.41 21.84 4.59
C GLY A 82 4.65 21.54 3.28
N GLY A 83 4.31 22.57 2.50
CA GLY A 83 3.51 22.40 1.28
C GLY A 83 4.25 21.63 0.19
N PHE A 84 5.54 21.94 0.00
CA PHE A 84 6.40 21.20 -0.93
C PHE A 84 6.60 19.75 -0.46
N GLY A 85 6.72 19.53 0.84
CA GLY A 85 6.81 18.18 1.42
C GLY A 85 5.58 17.32 1.12
N LEU A 86 4.38 17.87 1.30
CA LEU A 86 3.13 17.16 0.99
C LEU A 86 3.01 16.81 -0.50
N LEU A 87 3.42 17.73 -1.39
CA LEU A 87 3.41 17.48 -2.83
C LEU A 87 4.37 16.35 -3.22
N ILE A 88 5.59 16.36 -2.67
CA ILE A 88 6.59 15.30 -2.89
C ILE A 88 6.07 13.96 -2.37
N LEU A 89 5.47 13.93 -1.17
CA LEU A 89 4.89 12.71 -0.60
C LEU A 89 3.76 12.14 -1.46
N GLY A 90 2.91 13.00 -2.03
CA GLY A 90 1.86 12.57 -2.97
C GLY A 90 2.43 11.90 -4.22
N ILE A 91 3.46 12.50 -4.82
CA ILE A 91 4.14 11.94 -5.99
C ILE A 91 4.83 10.60 -5.66
N LEU A 92 5.54 10.54 -4.53
CA LEU A 92 6.18 9.31 -4.06
C LEU A 92 5.15 8.19 -3.83
N ASN A 93 4.04 8.49 -3.17
CA ASN A 93 2.97 7.53 -2.95
C ASN A 93 2.41 6.99 -4.27
N LEU A 94 2.20 7.86 -5.26
CA LEU A 94 1.74 7.48 -6.59
C LEU A 94 2.73 6.53 -7.28
N ILE A 95 4.01 6.92 -7.36
CA ILE A 95 5.06 6.12 -8.00
C ILE A 95 5.20 4.77 -7.30
N PHE A 96 5.25 4.77 -5.98
CA PHE A 96 5.47 3.54 -5.22
C PHE A 96 4.29 2.58 -5.35
N ALA A 97 3.04 3.06 -5.30
CA ALA A 97 1.86 2.22 -5.50
C ALA A 97 1.89 1.54 -6.88
N ILE A 98 2.25 2.27 -7.94
CA ILE A 98 2.36 1.73 -9.30
C ILE A 98 3.49 0.69 -9.40
N VAL A 99 4.68 0.99 -8.90
CA VAL A 99 5.82 0.05 -8.95
C VAL A 99 5.52 -1.21 -8.16
N ALA A 100 4.98 -1.07 -6.95
CA ALA A 100 4.62 -2.20 -6.10
C ALA A 100 3.52 -3.06 -6.75
N ALA A 101 2.54 -2.44 -7.40
CA ALA A 101 1.50 -3.14 -8.16
C ALA A 101 2.06 -3.93 -9.34
N LEU A 102 2.93 -3.32 -10.16
CA LEU A 102 3.58 -4.02 -11.29
C LEU A 102 4.42 -5.19 -10.81
N LYS A 103 5.15 -5.02 -9.71
CA LYS A 103 5.95 -6.08 -9.08
C LYS A 103 5.07 -7.21 -8.52
N ALA A 104 3.99 -6.87 -7.83
CA ALA A 104 3.03 -7.85 -7.31
C ALA A 104 2.38 -8.67 -8.43
N ASN A 105 2.06 -8.03 -9.57
CA ASN A 105 1.53 -8.73 -10.74
C ASN A 105 2.53 -9.77 -11.29
N ASN A 106 3.83 -9.43 -11.25
CA ASN A 106 4.91 -10.36 -11.58
C ASN A 106 5.18 -11.41 -10.49
N GLY A 107 4.50 -11.34 -9.34
CA GLY A 107 4.69 -12.24 -8.19
C GLY A 107 5.94 -11.89 -7.38
N GLU A 108 6.43 -10.66 -7.51
CA GLU A 108 7.57 -10.14 -6.75
C GLU A 108 7.08 -9.25 -5.61
N LEU A 109 7.63 -9.47 -4.42
CA LEU A 109 7.43 -8.60 -3.28
C LEU A 109 8.41 -7.42 -3.35
N TRP A 110 7.87 -6.19 -3.43
CA TRP A 110 8.69 -4.98 -3.48
C TRP A 110 8.53 -4.13 -2.22
N HIS A 111 9.64 -3.80 -1.57
CA HIS A 111 9.63 -2.97 -0.37
C HIS A 111 9.72 -1.47 -0.73
N TYR A 112 8.76 -0.70 -0.22
CA TYR A 112 8.76 0.76 -0.30
C TYR A 112 10.04 1.37 0.33
N PRO A 113 10.89 2.08 -0.44
CA PRO A 113 12.23 2.51 0.01
C PRO A 113 12.27 3.40 1.26
N LEU A 114 11.23 4.21 1.49
CA LEU A 114 11.15 5.14 2.62
C LEU A 114 10.21 4.63 3.73
N SER A 115 9.88 3.35 3.71
CA SER A 115 8.97 2.74 4.66
C SER A 115 9.69 2.31 5.94
N ILE A 116 9.16 2.76 7.07
CA ILE A 116 9.55 2.34 8.40
C ILE A 116 8.97 0.93 8.65
N LYS A 117 9.82 -0.01 9.06
CA LYS A 117 9.45 -1.43 9.22
C LYS A 117 8.81 -1.71 10.58
N PHE A 118 7.51 -1.40 10.73
CA PHE A 118 6.73 -1.74 11.92
C PHE A 118 6.42 -3.25 12.00
N PHE A 119 6.03 -3.82 10.88
CA PHE A 119 5.83 -5.25 10.71
C PHE A 119 7.04 -5.87 10.02
N LYS A 120 7.53 -6.99 10.56
CA LYS A 120 8.52 -7.83 9.89
C LYS A 120 7.84 -8.59 8.76
N VAL A 121 8.52 -8.68 7.63
CA VAL A 121 8.01 -9.26 6.39
C VAL A 121 8.86 -10.45 6.02
#